data_AF-A0A1T5FLV4-F1
#
_entry.id   AF-A0A1T5FLV4-F1
#
_cell.length_a   1.000
_cell.length_b   1.000
_cell.length_c   1.000
_cell.angle_alpha   90.00
_cell.angle_beta   90.00
_cell.angle_gamma   90.00
#
_symmetry.space_group_name_H-M   'P 1'
#
loop_
_entity.id
_entity.type
_entity.pdbx_description
1 polymer ?
#
loop_
_entity_poly.entity_id
_entity_poly.type
_entity_poly.pdbx_seq_one_letter_code
_entity_poly.pdbx_strand_id
1 'polypeptide(L)'
;MNSVYTKIAGAASDAAATLEALNNWTAPAVPENIPHGDMPGDKIEIGEDHIKKAGVIFPELAKELVPVLKANPYQRAVIAVCGGSGVGKSEIASVLSYMLGEEGVKAYILSGDNYPHRIPKYNDAERLHIFRESAIRGMVDAGDFTAERFAEIQKWQQEDTDADKSHAAENAWFGSYLEAGRKGLDAYLGTENETDFDEVSAIIDAFKSGADKIWLRRMGRDESALWYENVDFSEKQVLIIEWTHGNNDCLKGVDVPVLLNSTPEETLAHRRARNRDGKTDSAFTTMVLEIEQAKLASQAHKAKIICAKSGELLSQEEYQNLMKGQN
;
A
#
# COMPACT_ATOMS: atom_id res chain seq x y z
N MET A 1 -15.64 7.54 -12.27
CA MET A 1 -15.62 6.44 -13.26
C MET A 1 -16.59 5.34 -12.82
N ASN A 2 -16.82 4.28 -13.61
CA ASN A 2 -17.60 3.10 -13.20
C ASN A 2 -19.00 3.43 -12.64
N SER A 3 -19.71 4.38 -13.26
CA SER A 3 -21.07 4.77 -12.85
C SER A 3 -22.18 4.12 -13.70
N VAL A 4 -21.81 3.42 -14.78
CA VAL A 4 -22.73 2.74 -15.70
C VAL A 4 -22.27 1.29 -15.84
N TYR A 5 -23.04 0.37 -15.29
CA TYR A 5 -22.79 -1.07 -15.30
C TYR A 5 -24.10 -1.83 -15.16
N THR A 6 -24.10 -3.10 -15.57
CA THR A 6 -25.21 -4.01 -15.26
C THR A 6 -25.01 -4.52 -13.85
N LYS A 7 -26.10 -4.80 -13.14
CA LYS A 7 -26.03 -5.43 -11.82
C LYS A 7 -26.23 -6.93 -11.94
N ILE A 8 -25.46 -7.70 -11.18
CA ILE A 8 -25.77 -9.12 -10.99
C ILE A 8 -27.14 -9.27 -10.32
N ALA A 9 -27.87 -10.34 -10.66
CA ALA A 9 -29.20 -10.60 -10.12
C ALA A 9 -29.17 -10.91 -8.61
N GLY A 10 -28.04 -11.43 -8.12
CA GLY A 10 -27.76 -11.80 -6.74
C GLY A 10 -26.36 -12.42 -6.66
N ALA A 11 -25.92 -12.78 -5.46
CA ALA A 11 -24.63 -13.45 -5.28
C ALA A 11 -24.59 -14.80 -6.02
N ALA A 12 -23.45 -15.12 -6.65
CA ALA A 12 -23.25 -16.39 -7.37
C ALA A 12 -23.20 -17.62 -6.44
N SER A 13 -22.89 -17.40 -5.16
CA SER A 13 -22.86 -18.40 -4.10
C SER A 13 -23.12 -17.71 -2.76
N ASP A 14 -23.45 -18.51 -1.73
CA ASP A 14 -23.58 -18.02 -0.36
C ASP A 14 -22.22 -18.03 0.36
N ALA A 15 -21.34 -17.11 -0.05
CA ALA A 15 -20.00 -16.96 0.51
C ALA A 15 -20.03 -16.71 2.03
N ALA A 16 -21.05 -16.01 2.54
CA ALA A 16 -21.21 -15.82 3.98
C ALA A 16 -21.40 -17.16 4.71
N ALA A 17 -22.31 -18.00 4.25
CA ALA A 17 -22.56 -19.32 4.84
C ALA A 17 -21.33 -20.24 4.71
N THR A 18 -20.65 -20.18 3.56
CA THR A 18 -19.39 -20.90 3.33
C THR A 18 -18.33 -20.54 4.38
N LEU A 19 -18.04 -19.25 4.58
CA LEU A 19 -17.02 -18.81 5.54
C LEU A 19 -17.46 -19.07 7.00
N GLU A 20 -18.75 -18.96 7.30
CA GLU A 20 -19.29 -19.26 8.65
C GLU A 20 -19.18 -20.74 9.01
N ALA A 21 -19.18 -21.63 8.02
CA ALA A 21 -19.06 -23.07 8.21
C ALA A 21 -17.61 -23.56 8.43
N LEU A 22 -16.61 -22.67 8.38
CA LEU A 22 -15.20 -22.99 8.57
C LEU A 22 -14.88 -23.37 10.02
N ASN A 23 -15.20 -24.62 10.37
CA ASN A 23 -14.85 -25.22 11.65
C ASN A 23 -13.55 -26.03 11.53
N ASN A 24 -12.58 -25.77 12.41
CA ASN A 24 -11.28 -26.45 12.42
C ASN A 24 -10.54 -26.35 11.06
N TRP A 25 -10.61 -25.18 10.42
CA TRP A 25 -9.95 -24.93 9.14
C TRP A 25 -8.45 -25.23 9.22
N THR A 26 -7.94 -25.87 8.17
CA THR A 26 -6.52 -26.15 7.99
C THR A 26 -6.05 -25.53 6.69
N ALA A 27 -4.91 -24.85 6.73
CA ALA A 27 -4.35 -24.20 5.55
C ALA A 27 -4.15 -25.21 4.41
N PRO A 28 -4.67 -24.93 3.20
CA PRO A 28 -4.44 -25.79 2.04
C PRO A 28 -2.97 -25.72 1.62
N ALA A 29 -2.52 -26.77 0.92
CA ALA A 29 -1.24 -26.70 0.22
C ALA A 29 -1.33 -25.64 -0.88
N VAL A 30 -0.38 -24.70 -0.90
CA VAL A 30 -0.33 -23.63 -1.90
C VAL A 30 0.58 -24.10 -3.05
N PRO A 31 0.07 -24.22 -4.28
CA PRO A 31 0.87 -24.61 -5.43
C PRO A 31 1.83 -23.47 -5.83
N GLU A 32 2.85 -23.82 -6.62
CA GLU A 32 3.86 -22.86 -7.09
C GLU A 32 3.25 -21.70 -7.89
N ASN A 33 2.17 -21.96 -8.63
CA ASN A 33 1.49 -20.97 -9.45
C ASN A 33 0.05 -20.77 -8.95
N ILE A 34 -0.23 -19.59 -8.40
CA ILE A 34 -1.57 -19.12 -8.03
C ILE A 34 -1.84 -17.77 -8.70
N PRO A 35 -3.10 -17.30 -8.77
CA PRO A 35 -3.40 -15.96 -9.27
C PRO A 35 -2.71 -14.86 -8.44
N HIS A 36 -2.34 -13.77 -9.12
CA HIS A 36 -1.64 -12.63 -8.55
C HIS A 36 -2.38 -11.31 -8.83
N GLY A 37 -1.88 -10.22 -8.26
CA GLY A 37 -2.38 -8.86 -8.49
C GLY A 37 -2.31 -8.43 -9.96
N ASP A 38 -3.03 -7.35 -10.27
CA ASP A 38 -3.22 -6.85 -11.63
C ASP A 38 -2.23 -5.76 -12.05
N MET A 39 -1.12 -5.61 -11.33
CA MET A 39 -0.05 -4.66 -11.67
C MET A 39 0.79 -5.16 -12.85
N PRO A 40 0.88 -4.41 -13.97
CA PRO A 40 1.63 -4.85 -15.14
C PRO A 40 3.13 -5.03 -14.89
N GLY A 41 3.63 -6.23 -15.19
CA GLY A 41 5.06 -6.56 -15.13
C GLY A 41 5.58 -6.90 -13.74
N ASP A 42 4.71 -6.97 -12.74
CA ASP A 42 5.07 -7.44 -11.41
C ASP A 42 5.47 -8.91 -11.42
N LYS A 43 6.45 -9.21 -10.56
CA LYS A 43 6.94 -10.55 -10.29
C LYS A 43 6.86 -10.75 -8.80
N ILE A 44 6.12 -11.77 -8.39
CA ILE A 44 6.00 -12.10 -6.97
C ILE A 44 6.62 -13.46 -6.72
N GLU A 45 7.23 -13.60 -5.55
CA GLU A 45 7.87 -14.83 -5.12
C GLU A 45 7.25 -15.25 -3.79
N ILE A 46 6.39 -16.26 -3.83
CA ILE A 46 5.67 -16.73 -2.65
C ILE A 46 6.54 -17.75 -1.92
N GLY A 47 7.16 -17.32 -0.81
CA GLY A 47 7.88 -18.20 0.11
C GLY A 47 7.01 -18.78 1.22
N GLU A 48 7.58 -19.72 1.98
CA GLU A 48 6.91 -20.36 3.12
C GLU A 48 6.41 -19.36 4.16
N ASP A 49 7.16 -18.28 4.41
CA ASP A 49 6.80 -17.28 5.41
C ASP A 49 5.53 -16.52 4.99
N HIS A 50 5.33 -16.27 3.69
CA HIS A 50 4.10 -15.68 3.17
C HIS A 50 2.91 -16.62 3.37
N ILE A 51 3.09 -17.92 3.11
CA ILE A 51 2.06 -18.94 3.29
C ILE A 51 1.68 -19.08 4.77
N LYS A 52 2.67 -19.15 5.67
CA LYS A 52 2.46 -19.23 7.12
C LYS A 52 1.69 -18.01 7.63
N LYS A 53 2.10 -16.80 7.24
CA LYS A 53 1.40 -15.55 7.62
C LYS A 53 -0.04 -15.52 7.12
N ALA A 54 -0.26 -15.82 5.85
CA ALA A 54 -1.60 -15.88 5.28
C ALA A 54 -2.48 -16.91 6.00
N GLY A 55 -1.92 -18.08 6.35
CA GLY A 55 -2.62 -19.11 7.13
C GLY A 55 -2.99 -18.66 8.55
N VAL A 56 -2.22 -17.77 9.17
CA VAL A 56 -2.58 -17.15 10.45
C VAL A 56 -3.63 -16.05 10.28
N ILE A 57 -3.55 -15.25 9.22
CA ILE A 57 -4.49 -14.15 8.93
C ILE A 57 -5.88 -14.69 8.51
N PHE A 58 -5.92 -15.74 7.71
CA PHE A 58 -7.13 -16.21 7.03
C PHE A 58 -8.31 -16.54 7.97
N PRO A 59 -8.12 -17.26 9.10
CA PRO A 59 -9.23 -17.53 10.01
C PRO A 59 -9.88 -16.29 10.61
N GLU A 60 -9.09 -15.29 11.01
CA GLU A 60 -9.63 -14.02 11.52
C GLU A 60 -10.26 -13.19 10.41
N LEU A 61 -9.67 -13.21 9.21
CA LEU A 61 -10.23 -12.56 8.03
C LEU A 61 -11.61 -13.15 7.67
N ALA A 62 -11.76 -14.48 7.69
CA ALA A 62 -13.03 -15.13 7.42
C ALA A 62 -14.12 -14.69 8.41
N LYS A 63 -13.80 -14.61 9.71
CA LYS A 63 -14.73 -14.13 10.75
C LYS A 63 -15.19 -12.69 10.49
N GLU A 64 -14.27 -11.81 10.11
CA GLU A 64 -14.58 -10.41 9.79
C GLU A 64 -15.40 -10.25 8.50
N LEU A 65 -15.23 -11.15 7.53
CA LEU A 65 -15.96 -11.12 6.27
C LEU A 65 -17.41 -11.57 6.39
N VAL A 66 -17.73 -12.55 7.24
CA VAL A 66 -19.10 -13.09 7.40
C VAL A 66 -20.15 -11.99 7.62
N PRO A 67 -20.03 -11.06 8.61
CA PRO A 67 -21.03 -10.03 8.81
C PRO A 67 -21.14 -9.04 7.64
N VAL A 68 -20.02 -8.73 6.97
CA VAL A 68 -19.96 -7.83 5.81
C VAL A 68 -20.72 -8.44 4.62
N LEU A 69 -20.44 -9.71 4.32
CA LEU A 69 -21.08 -10.44 3.24
C LEU A 69 -22.59 -10.60 3.49
N LYS A 70 -23.02 -10.89 4.73
CA LYS A 70 -24.44 -10.97 5.10
C LYS A 70 -25.18 -9.64 4.94
N ALA A 71 -24.51 -8.52 5.23
CA ALA A 71 -25.12 -7.20 5.14
C ALA A 71 -25.23 -6.67 3.71
N ASN A 72 -24.40 -7.18 2.78
CA ASN A 72 -24.43 -6.78 1.38
C ASN A 72 -25.38 -7.70 0.56
N PRO A 73 -26.40 -7.18 -0.13
CA PRO A 73 -27.36 -8.01 -0.89
C PRO A 73 -26.73 -8.79 -2.07
N TYR A 74 -25.53 -8.39 -2.51
CA TYR A 74 -24.74 -9.06 -3.54
C TYR A 74 -23.65 -9.96 -2.95
N GLN A 75 -23.58 -10.10 -1.63
CA GLN A 75 -22.50 -10.74 -0.88
C GLN A 75 -21.11 -10.31 -1.34
N ARG A 76 -20.89 -8.99 -1.35
CA ARG A 76 -19.61 -8.38 -1.74
C ARG A 76 -18.93 -7.71 -0.55
N ALA A 77 -17.64 -7.99 -0.39
CA ALA A 77 -16.78 -7.45 0.65
C ALA A 77 -15.44 -6.98 0.09
N VAL A 78 -14.89 -5.92 0.68
CA VAL A 78 -13.59 -5.35 0.28
C VAL A 78 -12.58 -5.46 1.42
N ILE A 79 -11.42 -6.03 1.08
CA ILE A 79 -10.29 -6.20 1.97
C ILE A 79 -9.17 -5.31 1.48
N ALA A 80 -8.43 -4.66 2.38
CA ALA A 80 -7.20 -3.98 2.02
C ALA A 80 -6.02 -4.64 2.73
N VAL A 81 -5.04 -5.15 1.97
CA VAL A 81 -3.76 -5.65 2.50
C VAL A 81 -2.74 -4.53 2.36
N CYS A 82 -2.38 -3.92 3.49
CA CYS A 82 -1.53 -2.73 3.54
C CYS A 82 -0.27 -2.94 4.39
N GLY A 83 0.70 -2.06 4.21
CA GLY A 83 2.00 -2.12 4.87
C GLY A 83 3.12 -1.53 4.01
N GLY A 84 4.31 -1.42 4.59
CA GLY A 84 5.47 -0.81 3.94
C GLY A 84 5.89 -1.51 2.64
N SER A 85 6.72 -0.86 1.84
CA SER A 85 7.30 -1.52 0.65
C SER A 85 8.14 -2.74 1.06
N GLY A 86 7.88 -3.89 0.41
CA GLY A 86 8.63 -5.14 0.64
C GLY A 86 8.18 -5.99 1.84
N VAL A 87 7.05 -5.69 2.49
CA VAL A 87 6.55 -6.51 3.62
C VAL A 87 5.78 -7.77 3.21
N GLY A 88 5.61 -8.01 1.90
CA GLY A 88 4.91 -9.18 1.35
C GLY A 88 3.42 -8.97 1.04
N LYS A 89 2.98 -7.74 0.73
CA LYS A 89 1.55 -7.42 0.47
C LYS A 89 0.98 -8.23 -0.69
N SER A 90 1.65 -8.18 -1.84
CA SER A 90 1.20 -8.80 -3.09
C SER A 90 1.20 -10.33 -2.96
N GLU A 91 2.19 -10.90 -2.27
CA GLU A 91 2.29 -12.32 -1.96
C GLU A 91 1.19 -12.78 -1.01
N ILE A 92 1.00 -12.09 0.11
CA ILE A 92 -0.05 -12.45 1.09
C ILE A 92 -1.44 -12.26 0.48
N ALA A 93 -1.69 -11.19 -0.29
CA ALA A 93 -2.95 -11.01 -1.00
C ALA A 93 -3.24 -12.17 -1.98
N SER A 94 -2.21 -12.64 -2.69
CA SER A 94 -2.32 -13.80 -3.60
C SER A 94 -2.67 -15.08 -2.84
N VAL A 95 -1.98 -15.35 -1.72
CA VAL A 95 -2.25 -16.55 -0.91
C VAL A 95 -3.64 -16.48 -0.26
N LEU A 96 -4.05 -15.32 0.26
CA LEU A 96 -5.40 -15.13 0.81
C LEU A 96 -6.48 -15.31 -0.26
N SER A 97 -6.27 -14.77 -1.46
CA SER A 97 -7.18 -14.99 -2.59
C SER A 97 -7.29 -16.47 -2.96
N TYR A 98 -6.18 -17.20 -2.94
CA TYR A 98 -6.16 -18.64 -3.20
C TYR A 98 -6.91 -19.41 -2.11
N MET A 99 -6.63 -19.14 -0.84
CA MET A 99 -7.32 -19.77 0.30
C MET A 99 -8.82 -19.53 0.27
N LEU A 100 -9.27 -18.30 -0.03
CA LEU A 100 -10.69 -18.01 -0.24
C LEU A 100 -11.28 -18.86 -1.37
N GLY A 101 -10.55 -19.00 -2.48
CA GLY A 101 -10.96 -19.79 -3.64
C GLY A 101 -11.14 -21.28 -3.32
N GLU A 102 -10.23 -21.86 -2.53
CA GLU A 102 -10.31 -23.25 -2.07
C GLU A 102 -11.56 -23.51 -1.21
N GLU A 103 -12.00 -22.50 -0.46
CA GLU A 103 -13.26 -22.58 0.29
C GLU A 103 -14.50 -22.28 -0.58
N GLY A 104 -14.33 -21.88 -1.85
CA GLY A 104 -15.43 -21.56 -2.77
C GLY A 104 -15.84 -20.08 -2.80
N VAL A 105 -15.03 -19.19 -2.23
CA VAL A 105 -15.20 -17.73 -2.27
C VAL A 105 -14.23 -17.13 -3.29
N LYS A 106 -14.74 -16.59 -4.40
CA LYS A 106 -13.89 -16.07 -5.47
C LYS A 106 -13.50 -14.62 -5.18
N ALA A 107 -12.20 -14.37 -5.23
CA ALA A 107 -11.64 -13.04 -5.07
C ALA A 107 -11.03 -12.48 -6.37
N TYR A 108 -10.87 -11.17 -6.40
CA TYR A 108 -10.04 -10.44 -7.36
C TYR A 108 -9.01 -9.60 -6.60
N ILE A 109 -7.78 -9.52 -7.10
CA ILE A 109 -6.69 -8.77 -6.47
C ILE A 109 -6.42 -7.52 -7.32
N LEU A 110 -6.75 -6.36 -6.76
CA LEU A 110 -6.50 -5.04 -7.32
C LEU A 110 -5.22 -4.47 -6.71
N SER A 111 -4.26 -4.12 -7.55
CA SER A 111 -3.09 -3.36 -7.15
C SER A 111 -3.41 -1.88 -7.10
N GLY A 112 -3.20 -1.25 -5.94
CA GLY A 112 -3.32 0.20 -5.82
C GLY A 112 -2.21 0.96 -6.56
N ASP A 113 -1.11 0.30 -6.93
CA ASP A 113 0.02 0.92 -7.65
C ASP A 113 -0.32 1.24 -9.11
N ASN A 114 -1.47 0.80 -9.61
CA ASN A 114 -2.05 1.27 -10.85
C ASN A 114 -2.61 2.71 -10.76
N TYR A 115 -2.85 3.25 -9.55
CA TYR A 115 -3.63 4.47 -9.28
C TYR A 115 -2.86 5.79 -8.91
N PRO A 116 -1.51 5.90 -8.95
CA PRO A 116 -0.84 7.20 -8.92
C PRO A 116 -1.21 8.10 -10.11
N HIS A 117 -1.19 9.42 -9.96
CA HIS A 117 -1.49 10.34 -11.08
C HIS A 117 -0.45 10.29 -12.22
N ARG A 118 0.74 9.74 -11.93
CA ARG A 118 1.89 9.70 -12.82
C ARG A 118 2.48 8.29 -12.86
N ILE A 119 3.02 7.90 -14.01
CA ILE A 119 3.85 6.69 -14.13
C ILE A 119 5.04 6.76 -13.18
N PRO A 120 5.64 5.61 -12.76
CA PRO A 120 6.64 5.58 -11.70
C PRO A 120 7.80 6.59 -11.86
N LYS A 121 8.40 6.65 -13.06
CA LYS A 121 9.51 7.58 -13.36
C LYS A 121 9.16 9.05 -13.08
N TYR A 122 7.96 9.47 -13.46
CA TYR A 122 7.53 10.86 -13.29
C TYR A 122 6.98 11.13 -11.91
N ASN A 123 6.43 10.13 -11.24
CA ASN A 123 6.06 10.27 -9.84
C ASN A 123 7.31 10.47 -8.96
N ASP A 124 8.37 9.70 -9.20
CA ASP A 124 9.64 9.88 -8.48
C ASP A 124 10.30 11.24 -8.76
N ALA A 125 10.23 11.71 -10.01
CA ALA A 125 10.69 13.05 -10.37
C ALA A 125 9.87 14.16 -9.68
N GLU A 126 8.55 13.99 -9.58
CA GLU A 126 7.67 14.95 -8.91
C GLU A 126 7.95 14.99 -7.40
N ARG A 127 8.11 13.83 -6.75
CA ARG A 127 8.50 13.75 -5.33
C ARG A 127 9.77 14.55 -5.07
N LEU A 128 10.79 14.37 -5.90
CA LEU A 128 12.06 15.09 -5.77
C LEU A 128 11.91 16.59 -6.05
N HIS A 129 11.10 16.96 -7.04
CA HIS A 129 10.80 18.35 -7.36
C HIS A 129 10.12 19.06 -6.18
N ILE A 130 9.07 18.46 -5.60
CA ILE A 130 8.33 19.01 -4.45
C ILE A 130 9.25 19.17 -3.24
N PHE A 131 10.09 18.18 -2.96
CA PHE A 131 11.10 18.27 -1.91
C PHE A 131 12.02 19.48 -2.11
N ARG A 132 12.66 19.59 -3.28
CA ARG A 132 13.62 20.67 -3.58
C ARG A 132 12.96 22.04 -3.61
N GLU A 133 11.76 22.15 -4.20
CA GLU A 133 11.02 23.41 -4.24
C GLU A 133 10.64 23.88 -2.83
N SER A 134 10.08 22.98 -2.01
CA SER A 134 9.69 23.30 -0.63
C SER A 134 10.89 23.64 0.23
N ALA A 135 12.02 22.94 0.03
CA ALA A 135 13.26 23.18 0.73
C ALA A 135 13.82 24.58 0.45
N ILE A 136 13.90 24.99 -0.82
CA ILE A 136 14.37 26.32 -1.21
C ILE A 136 13.44 27.42 -0.68
N ARG A 137 12.13 27.25 -0.79
CA ARG A 137 11.16 28.21 -0.23
C ARG A 137 11.32 28.35 1.28
N GLY A 138 11.48 27.22 1.99
CA GLY A 138 11.69 27.23 3.44
C GLY A 138 12.95 27.97 3.87
N MET A 139 14.04 27.86 3.11
CA MET A 139 15.24 28.65 3.38
C MET A 139 15.01 30.15 3.22
N VAL A 140 14.24 30.56 2.20
CA VAL A 140 13.90 31.96 2.00
C VAL A 140 13.09 32.48 3.18
N ASP A 141 12.06 31.74 3.61
CA ASP A 141 11.20 32.09 4.74
C ASP A 141 11.97 32.13 6.07
N ALA A 142 12.95 31.25 6.25
CA ALA A 142 13.81 31.22 7.43
C ALA A 142 14.89 32.32 7.44
N GLY A 143 15.07 33.05 6.33
CA GLY A 143 16.17 34.03 6.17
C GLY A 143 17.55 33.38 5.96
N ASP A 144 17.58 32.08 5.66
CA ASP A 144 18.81 31.32 5.43
C ASP A 144 19.27 31.30 3.98
N PHE A 145 18.44 31.75 3.05
CA PHE A 145 18.79 31.74 1.64
C PHE A 145 19.80 32.84 1.28
N THR A 146 20.96 32.45 0.74
CA THR A 146 21.90 33.34 0.04
C THR A 146 22.38 32.69 -1.26
N ALA A 147 22.94 33.49 -2.18
CA ALA A 147 23.46 32.97 -3.44
C ALA A 147 24.62 31.96 -3.22
N GLU A 148 25.46 32.19 -2.22
CA GLU A 148 26.59 31.32 -1.86
C GLU A 148 26.11 29.97 -1.33
N ARG A 149 25.14 29.99 -0.39
CA ARG A 149 24.54 28.77 0.17
C ARG A 149 23.80 27.98 -0.90
N PHE A 150 23.08 28.67 -1.78
CA PHE A 150 22.40 28.01 -2.89
C PHE A 150 23.39 27.38 -3.89
N ALA A 151 24.53 28.00 -4.15
CA ALA A 151 25.56 27.41 -5.01
C ALA A 151 26.14 26.11 -4.42
N GLU A 152 26.19 25.99 -3.10
CA GLU A 152 26.57 24.75 -2.40
C GLU A 152 25.46 23.68 -2.50
N ILE A 153 24.21 24.05 -2.19
CA ILE A 153 23.05 23.17 -2.36
C ILE A 153 22.95 22.64 -3.78
N GLN A 154 23.19 23.49 -4.79
CA GLN A 154 23.11 23.10 -6.18
C GLN A 154 24.11 21.99 -6.53
N LYS A 155 25.30 21.97 -5.89
CA LYS A 155 26.24 20.85 -6.05
C LYS A 155 25.66 19.57 -5.47
N TRP A 156 25.13 19.63 -4.24
CA TRP A 156 24.49 18.47 -3.61
C TRP A 156 23.26 17.97 -4.40
N GLN A 157 22.50 18.87 -5.03
CA GLN A 157 21.38 18.50 -5.91
C GLN A 157 21.87 17.79 -7.19
N GLN A 158 22.99 18.22 -7.77
CA GLN A 158 23.60 17.55 -8.94
C GLN A 158 24.20 16.18 -8.59
N GLU A 159 24.62 16.01 -7.35
CA GLU A 159 25.15 14.76 -6.80
C GLU A 159 24.06 13.85 -6.20
N ASP A 160 22.80 14.30 -6.17
CA ASP A 160 21.66 13.65 -5.50
C ASP A 160 21.92 13.31 -4.00
N THR A 161 22.65 14.19 -3.32
CA THR A 161 22.97 14.08 -1.88
C THR A 161 22.28 15.17 -1.04
N ASP A 162 21.45 16.02 -1.63
CA ASP A 162 20.79 17.15 -0.96
C ASP A 162 19.73 16.76 0.09
N ALA A 163 19.42 15.47 0.22
CA ALA A 163 18.61 14.95 1.33
C ALA A 163 19.44 14.35 2.48
N ASP A 164 20.77 14.30 2.35
CA ASP A 164 21.64 13.76 3.38
C ASP A 164 21.74 14.73 4.56
N LYS A 165 21.32 14.24 5.74
CA LYS A 165 21.35 14.99 7.00
C LYS A 165 22.78 15.30 7.45
N SER A 166 23.80 14.60 6.93
CA SER A 166 25.21 14.82 7.26
C SER A 166 25.71 16.22 6.88
N HIS A 167 25.17 16.82 5.80
CA HIS A 167 25.51 18.18 5.37
C HIS A 167 25.18 19.25 6.42
N ALA A 168 24.15 19.02 7.24
CA ALA A 168 23.75 19.94 8.31
C ALA A 168 24.72 19.94 9.52
N ALA A 169 25.61 18.96 9.65
CA ALA A 169 26.57 18.91 10.75
C ALA A 169 27.57 20.08 10.69
N GLU A 170 27.97 20.47 9.48
CA GLU A 170 28.91 21.57 9.24
C GLU A 170 28.19 22.85 8.76
N ASN A 171 26.91 22.74 8.38
CA ASN A 171 26.10 23.82 7.83
C ASN A 171 24.76 23.96 8.58
N ALA A 172 24.75 24.65 9.72
CA ALA A 172 23.53 24.82 10.53
C ALA A 172 22.35 25.45 9.73
N TRP A 173 22.65 26.32 8.78
CA TRP A 173 21.68 26.96 7.87
C TRP A 173 20.96 25.96 6.94
N PHE A 174 21.52 24.76 6.75
CA PHE A 174 20.92 23.72 5.92
C PHE A 174 19.75 23.01 6.61
N GLY A 175 19.58 23.21 7.93
CA GLY A 175 18.44 22.68 8.68
C GLY A 175 17.10 23.13 8.09
N SER A 176 16.97 24.41 7.73
CA SER A 176 15.73 24.95 7.12
C SER A 176 15.42 24.35 5.75
N TYR A 177 16.45 23.97 4.96
CA TYR A 177 16.28 23.23 3.70
C TYR A 177 15.67 21.84 3.95
N LEU A 178 16.29 21.05 4.83
CA LEU A 178 15.86 19.68 5.11
C LEU A 178 14.47 19.62 5.74
N GLU A 179 14.19 20.49 6.72
CA GLU A 179 12.90 20.54 7.42
C GLU A 179 11.76 20.92 6.48
N ALA A 180 11.95 21.98 5.68
CA ALA A 180 10.92 22.44 4.75
C ALA A 180 10.73 21.48 3.58
N GLY A 181 11.83 20.90 3.06
CA GLY A 181 11.77 19.87 2.04
C GLY A 181 10.98 18.64 2.50
N ARG A 182 11.32 18.12 3.70
CA ARG A 182 10.61 16.99 4.31
C ARG A 182 9.12 17.30 4.54
N LYS A 183 8.81 18.52 5.01
CA LYS A 183 7.42 18.96 5.23
C LYS A 183 6.63 19.04 3.94
N GLY A 184 7.21 19.59 2.88
CA GLY A 184 6.58 19.66 1.56
C GLY A 184 6.33 18.26 0.98
N LEU A 185 7.32 17.38 1.08
CA LEU A 185 7.19 15.99 0.65
C LEU A 185 6.13 15.23 1.46
N ASP A 186 6.06 15.43 2.77
CA ASP A 186 5.02 14.84 3.62
C ASP A 186 3.60 15.31 3.26
N ALA A 187 3.44 16.56 2.81
CA ALA A 187 2.16 17.07 2.33
C ALA A 187 1.73 16.47 0.97
N TYR A 188 2.66 15.87 0.22
CA TYR A 188 2.38 15.21 -1.07
C TYR A 188 2.17 13.71 -0.91
N LEU A 189 3.09 13.02 -0.23
CA LEU A 189 3.13 11.55 -0.18
C LEU A 189 1.86 10.95 0.44
N GLY A 190 1.28 9.96 -0.25
CA GLY A 190 0.08 9.25 0.17
C GLY A 190 -1.15 10.14 0.33
N THR A 191 -1.23 11.24 -0.44
CA THR A 191 -2.38 12.14 -0.49
C THR A 191 -3.04 12.12 -1.88
N GLU A 192 -4.19 12.76 -2.00
CA GLU A 192 -4.90 12.94 -3.27
C GLU A 192 -4.07 13.69 -4.32
N ASN A 193 -3.00 14.40 -3.93
CA ASN A 193 -2.09 15.05 -4.88
C ASN A 193 -1.15 14.05 -5.57
N GLU A 194 -0.90 12.91 -4.96
CA GLU A 194 -0.03 11.86 -5.50
C GLU A 194 -0.82 10.76 -6.21
N THR A 195 -1.98 10.39 -5.66
CA THR A 195 -2.75 9.24 -6.12
C THR A 195 -4.24 9.48 -6.17
N ASP A 196 -4.91 8.81 -7.11
CA ASP A 196 -6.34 8.93 -7.35
C ASP A 196 -7.14 7.98 -6.43
N PHE A 197 -7.30 8.36 -5.16
CA PHE A 197 -8.12 7.63 -4.20
C PHE A 197 -9.60 7.58 -4.59
N ASP A 198 -10.09 8.58 -5.31
CA ASP A 198 -11.47 8.67 -5.77
C ASP A 198 -11.77 7.59 -6.80
N GLU A 199 -10.85 7.32 -7.72
CA GLU A 199 -11.00 6.25 -8.71
C GLU A 199 -11.09 4.87 -8.03
N VAL A 200 -10.21 4.58 -7.06
CA VAL A 200 -10.25 3.32 -6.30
C VAL A 200 -11.52 3.22 -5.46
N SER A 201 -11.94 4.31 -4.81
CA SER A 201 -13.19 4.34 -4.03
C SER A 201 -14.42 4.12 -4.92
N ALA A 202 -14.44 4.68 -6.14
CA ALA A 202 -15.50 4.43 -7.11
C ALA A 202 -15.53 2.98 -7.60
N ILE A 203 -14.37 2.32 -7.75
CA ILE A 203 -14.29 0.88 -8.04
C ILE A 203 -14.89 0.07 -6.90
N ILE A 204 -14.55 0.39 -5.64
CA ILE A 204 -15.10 -0.25 -4.45
C ILE A 204 -16.63 -0.09 -4.41
N ASP A 205 -17.13 1.12 -4.64
CA ASP A 205 -18.56 1.41 -4.62
C ASP A 205 -19.31 0.66 -5.74
N ALA A 206 -18.78 0.64 -6.96
CA ALA A 206 -19.33 -0.12 -8.08
C ALA A 206 -19.36 -1.62 -7.78
N PHE A 207 -18.26 -2.15 -7.22
CA PHE A 207 -18.17 -3.53 -6.77
C PHE A 207 -19.24 -3.80 -5.71
N LYS A 208 -19.27 -3.09 -4.59
CA LYS A 208 -20.27 -3.34 -3.53
C LYS A 208 -21.71 -3.14 -3.98
N SER A 209 -21.95 -2.35 -5.02
CA SER A 209 -23.26 -2.09 -5.64
C SER A 209 -23.70 -3.15 -6.66
N GLY A 210 -22.94 -4.24 -6.80
CA GLY A 210 -23.32 -5.40 -7.62
C GLY A 210 -22.94 -5.30 -9.11
N ALA A 211 -22.04 -4.39 -9.50
CA ALA A 211 -21.56 -4.30 -10.89
C ALA A 211 -21.06 -5.64 -11.42
N ASP A 212 -21.62 -6.13 -12.51
CA ASP A 212 -21.17 -7.37 -13.16
C ASP A 212 -19.78 -7.22 -13.77
N LYS A 213 -19.46 -6.03 -14.28
CA LYS A 213 -18.15 -5.68 -14.80
C LYS A 213 -17.72 -4.29 -14.38
N ILE A 214 -16.41 -4.11 -14.26
CA ILE A 214 -15.79 -2.85 -13.82
C ILE A 214 -14.59 -2.57 -14.71
N TRP A 215 -14.44 -1.32 -15.15
CA TRP A 215 -13.24 -0.85 -15.83
C TRP A 215 -12.14 -0.59 -14.79
N LEU A 216 -11.03 -1.30 -14.92
CA LEU A 216 -9.87 -1.16 -14.05
C LEU A 216 -8.70 -0.61 -14.83
N ARG A 217 -8.00 0.35 -14.24
CA ARG A 217 -6.84 0.97 -14.84
C ARG A 217 -5.64 0.02 -14.80
N ARG A 218 -4.81 0.10 -15.83
CA ARG A 218 -3.49 -0.52 -15.90
C ARG A 218 -2.47 0.55 -16.23
N MET A 219 -1.41 0.60 -15.43
CA MET A 219 -0.33 1.56 -15.62
C MET A 219 1.00 0.82 -15.71
N GLY A 220 1.60 0.86 -16.90
CA GLY A 220 2.95 0.42 -17.15
C GLY A 220 3.99 1.48 -16.76
N ARG A 221 5.19 1.35 -17.32
CA ARG A 221 6.36 2.16 -16.92
C ARG A 221 6.67 3.32 -17.87
N ASP A 222 5.97 3.40 -19.00
CA ASP A 222 6.14 4.45 -20.01
C ASP A 222 4.81 5.15 -20.30
N GLU A 223 4.88 6.31 -20.95
CA GLU A 223 3.72 7.17 -21.23
C GLU A 223 2.64 6.55 -22.11
N SER A 224 2.99 5.53 -22.91
CA SER A 224 2.01 4.86 -23.78
C SER A 224 1.31 3.68 -23.10
N ALA A 225 1.81 3.23 -21.96
CA ALA A 225 1.33 2.08 -21.23
C ALA A 225 0.25 2.45 -20.20
N LEU A 226 -0.81 3.14 -20.64
CA LEU A 226 -1.98 3.44 -19.81
C LEU A 226 -3.26 2.99 -20.54
N TRP A 227 -3.98 2.02 -19.98
CA TRP A 227 -5.21 1.50 -20.56
C TRP A 227 -6.20 1.08 -19.48
N TYR A 228 -7.42 0.75 -19.90
CA TYR A 228 -8.45 0.18 -19.04
C TYR A 228 -8.82 -1.21 -19.51
N GLU A 229 -9.00 -2.13 -18.57
CA GLU A 229 -9.51 -3.47 -18.81
C GLU A 229 -10.93 -3.59 -18.24
N ASN A 230 -11.84 -4.16 -19.02
CA ASN A 230 -13.19 -4.43 -18.57
C ASN A 230 -13.23 -5.80 -17.90
N VAL A 231 -13.12 -5.81 -16.56
CA VAL A 231 -12.95 -7.04 -15.78
C VAL A 231 -14.31 -7.56 -15.33
N ASP A 232 -14.50 -8.87 -15.44
CA ASP A 232 -15.71 -9.56 -15.01
C ASP A 232 -15.68 -9.86 -13.50
N PHE A 233 -16.69 -9.34 -12.81
CA PHE A 233 -16.94 -9.49 -11.38
C PHE A 233 -18.21 -10.29 -11.09
N SER A 234 -18.86 -10.90 -12.10
CA SER A 234 -20.16 -11.57 -11.94
C SER A 234 -20.14 -12.68 -10.88
N GLU A 235 -19.02 -13.37 -10.77
CA GLU A 235 -18.82 -14.48 -9.81
C GLU A 235 -17.93 -14.11 -8.62
N LYS A 236 -17.52 -12.85 -8.48
CA LYS A 236 -16.56 -12.40 -7.44
C LYS A 236 -17.30 -11.86 -6.22
N GLN A 237 -16.96 -12.38 -5.05
CA GLN A 237 -17.51 -11.96 -3.75
C GLN A 237 -16.52 -11.07 -2.97
N VAL A 238 -15.23 -11.22 -3.22
CA VAL A 238 -14.21 -10.44 -2.51
C VAL A 238 -13.35 -9.63 -3.49
N LEU A 239 -13.16 -8.35 -3.19
CA LEU A 239 -12.14 -7.51 -3.79
C LEU A 239 -11.02 -7.31 -2.77
N ILE A 240 -9.82 -7.81 -3.09
CA ILE A 240 -8.61 -7.60 -2.28
C ILE A 240 -7.84 -6.46 -2.91
N ILE A 241 -7.60 -5.40 -2.17
CA ILE A 241 -6.76 -4.27 -2.57
C ILE A 241 -5.42 -4.46 -1.89
N GLU A 242 -4.40 -4.81 -2.66
CA GLU A 242 -3.03 -4.80 -2.15
C GLU A 242 -2.44 -3.42 -2.43
N TRP A 243 -2.08 -2.71 -1.36
CA TRP A 243 -1.58 -1.34 -1.50
C TRP A 243 -0.96 -0.80 -0.22
N THR A 244 0.12 -0.03 -0.35
CA THR A 244 0.69 0.73 0.79
C THR A 244 -0.37 1.66 1.40
N HIS A 245 -1.22 2.28 0.58
CA HIS A 245 -2.26 3.20 1.03
C HIS A 245 -3.62 2.52 1.30
N GLY A 246 -3.66 1.19 1.41
CA GLY A 246 -4.92 0.45 1.60
C GLY A 246 -5.69 0.78 2.89
N ASN A 247 -5.03 1.40 3.87
CA ASN A 247 -5.65 1.89 5.10
C ASN A 247 -5.76 3.42 5.17
N ASN A 248 -5.55 4.11 4.03
CA ASN A 248 -5.53 5.57 3.94
C ASN A 248 -6.91 6.19 4.26
N ASP A 249 -6.96 7.35 4.91
CA ASP A 249 -8.19 8.09 5.20
C ASP A 249 -8.88 8.64 3.96
N CYS A 250 -8.15 8.85 2.87
CA CYS A 250 -8.72 9.25 1.58
C CYS A 250 -9.45 8.07 0.90
N LEU A 251 -9.02 6.82 1.16
CA LEU A 251 -9.66 5.63 0.60
C LEU A 251 -10.96 5.28 1.35
N LYS A 252 -12.07 5.11 0.63
CA LYS A 252 -13.39 4.82 1.20
C LYS A 252 -13.88 3.42 0.85
N GLY A 253 -14.76 2.88 1.68
CA GLY A 253 -15.52 1.66 1.37
C GLY A 253 -14.84 0.32 1.69
N VAL A 254 -13.59 0.32 2.14
CA VAL A 254 -12.90 -0.89 2.66
C VAL A 254 -13.62 -1.43 3.89
N ASP A 255 -13.89 -2.73 3.93
CA ASP A 255 -14.60 -3.39 5.02
C ASP A 255 -13.65 -4.01 6.06
N VAL A 256 -12.53 -4.58 5.58
CA VAL A 256 -11.53 -5.24 6.43
C VAL A 256 -10.10 -4.81 6.06
N PRO A 257 -9.54 -3.79 6.73
CA PRO A 257 -8.14 -3.44 6.56
C PRO A 257 -7.25 -4.41 7.36
N VAL A 258 -6.30 -5.03 6.66
CA VAL A 258 -5.26 -5.93 7.18
C VAL A 258 -3.92 -5.20 7.08
N LEU A 259 -3.28 -4.94 8.22
CA LEU A 259 -1.96 -4.32 8.29
C LEU A 259 -0.88 -5.39 8.46
N LEU A 260 0.02 -5.46 7.48
CA LEU A 260 1.28 -6.17 7.56
C LEU A 260 2.32 -5.24 8.18
N ASN A 261 2.54 -5.40 9.47
CA ASN A 261 3.43 -4.53 10.22
C ASN A 261 4.90 -4.95 10.08
N SER A 262 5.78 -3.96 9.96
CA SER A 262 7.21 -4.12 10.21
C SER A 262 7.71 -2.91 10.96
N THR A 263 8.59 -3.13 11.95
CA THR A 263 9.15 -2.03 12.73
C THR A 263 10.14 -1.20 11.90
N PRO A 264 10.48 0.04 12.33
CA PRO A 264 11.52 0.83 11.69
C PRO A 264 12.87 0.10 11.61
N GLU A 265 13.28 -0.60 12.68
CA GLU A 265 14.53 -1.38 12.71
C GLU A 265 14.51 -2.54 11.72
N GLU A 266 13.41 -3.29 11.67
CA GLU A 266 13.24 -4.40 10.74
C GLU A 266 13.21 -3.94 9.28
N THR A 267 12.59 -2.79 9.03
CA THR A 267 12.54 -2.14 7.72
C THR A 267 13.96 -1.74 7.30
N LEU A 268 14.73 -1.13 8.20
CA LEU A 268 16.13 -0.76 7.95
C LEU A 268 17.01 -1.99 7.72
N ALA A 269 16.85 -3.05 8.52
CA ALA A 269 17.60 -4.30 8.35
C ALA A 269 17.31 -4.95 6.99
N HIS A 270 16.04 -4.98 6.57
CA HIS A 270 15.65 -5.46 5.25
C HIS A 270 16.27 -4.62 4.13
N ARG A 271 16.32 -3.28 4.28
CA ARG A 271 17.00 -2.41 3.32
C ARG A 271 18.50 -2.69 3.23
N ARG A 272 19.19 -2.83 4.37
CA ARG A 272 20.63 -3.16 4.40
C ARG A 272 20.94 -4.48 3.71
N ALA A 273 20.08 -5.49 3.90
CA ALA A 273 20.22 -6.77 3.21
C ALA A 273 20.12 -6.60 1.69
N ARG A 274 19.09 -5.88 1.19
CA ARG A 274 18.92 -5.63 -0.25
C ARG A 274 20.00 -4.72 -0.85
N ASN A 275 20.48 -3.72 -0.12
CA ASN A 275 21.55 -2.83 -0.57
C ASN A 275 22.88 -3.55 -0.77
N ARG A 276 23.12 -4.66 -0.04
CA ARG A 276 24.30 -5.52 -0.26
C ARG A 276 24.31 -6.10 -1.68
N ASP A 277 23.14 -6.21 -2.30
CA ASP A 277 22.94 -6.79 -3.62
C ASP A 277 22.79 -5.72 -4.75
N GLY A 278 22.91 -4.42 -4.41
CA GLY A 278 23.15 -3.33 -5.38
C GLY A 278 22.13 -2.16 -5.40
N LYS A 279 22.66 -0.93 -5.23
CA LYS A 279 22.13 0.41 -5.58
C LYS A 279 20.63 0.70 -5.32
N THR A 280 20.17 0.85 -4.07
CA THR A 280 18.75 1.22 -3.84
C THR A 280 18.41 2.17 -2.69
N ASP A 281 19.35 2.77 -1.95
CA ASP A 281 18.98 3.60 -0.78
C ASP A 281 19.78 4.91 -0.73
N SER A 282 19.30 5.93 -1.47
CA SER A 282 19.76 7.31 -1.30
C SER A 282 19.12 7.93 -0.05
N ALA A 283 19.71 9.02 0.46
CA ALA A 283 19.12 9.75 1.58
C ALA A 283 17.69 10.22 1.28
N PHE A 284 17.40 10.57 0.02
CA PHE A 284 16.06 10.95 -0.42
C PHE A 284 15.08 9.78 -0.35
N THR A 285 15.43 8.61 -0.90
CA THR A 285 14.59 7.41 -0.81
C THR A 285 14.36 6.99 0.64
N THR A 286 15.37 7.09 1.50
CA THR A 286 15.20 6.86 2.94
C THR A 286 14.16 7.82 3.54
N MET A 287 14.21 9.11 3.21
CA MET A 287 13.23 10.11 3.68
C MET A 287 11.81 9.80 3.21
N VAL A 288 11.62 9.44 1.93
CA VAL A 288 10.31 9.02 1.38
C VAL A 288 9.75 7.88 2.22
N LEU A 289 10.54 6.83 2.45
CA LEU A 289 10.10 5.66 3.19
C LEU A 289 9.88 5.93 4.68
N GLU A 290 10.65 6.83 5.31
CA GLU A 290 10.40 7.31 6.68
C GLU A 290 9.03 7.99 6.79
N ILE A 291 8.68 8.83 5.80
CA ILE A 291 7.38 9.50 5.73
C ILE A 291 6.25 8.47 5.51
N GLU A 292 6.40 7.56 4.55
CA GLU A 292 5.40 6.50 4.29
C GLU A 292 5.16 5.64 5.54
N GLN A 293 6.21 5.25 6.25
CA GLN A 293 6.09 4.48 7.49
C GLN A 293 5.38 5.27 8.59
N ALA A 294 5.69 6.55 8.75
CA ALA A 294 4.99 7.40 9.72
C ALA A 294 3.49 7.51 9.38
N LYS A 295 3.14 7.65 8.11
CA LYS A 295 1.75 7.68 7.65
C LYS A 295 1.04 6.34 7.89
N LEU A 296 1.67 5.22 7.57
CA LEU A 296 1.14 3.88 7.89
C LEU A 296 0.86 3.73 9.39
N ALA A 297 1.82 4.10 10.23
CA ALA A 297 1.68 4.02 11.68
C ALA A 297 0.54 4.89 12.22
N SER A 298 0.39 6.12 11.69
CA SER A 298 -0.70 7.02 12.09
C SER A 298 -2.10 6.45 11.80
N GLN A 299 -2.20 5.56 10.80
CA GLN A 299 -3.46 4.99 10.33
C GLN A 299 -3.69 3.54 10.79
N ALA A 300 -2.72 2.92 11.45
CA ALA A 300 -2.79 1.54 11.94
C ALA A 300 -3.99 1.26 12.87
N HIS A 301 -4.48 2.30 13.56
CA HIS A 301 -5.66 2.20 14.44
C HIS A 301 -6.95 1.77 13.71
N LYS A 302 -7.01 1.89 12.38
CA LYS A 302 -8.13 1.44 11.54
C LYS A 302 -8.05 -0.05 11.17
N ALA A 303 -6.88 -0.67 11.31
CA ALA A 303 -6.71 -2.07 10.97
C ALA A 303 -7.56 -2.96 11.88
N LYS A 304 -8.29 -3.90 11.26
CA LYS A 304 -9.03 -4.94 11.97
C LYS A 304 -8.13 -6.13 12.31
N ILE A 305 -7.14 -6.38 11.45
CA ILE A 305 -6.16 -7.45 11.62
C ILE A 305 -4.78 -6.83 11.47
N ILE A 306 -3.91 -7.04 12.44
CA ILE A 306 -2.50 -6.63 12.39
C ILE A 306 -1.67 -7.90 12.47
N CYS A 307 -0.80 -8.12 11.49
CA CYS A 307 0.14 -9.23 11.46
C CYS A 307 1.57 -8.68 11.56
N ALA A 308 2.31 -9.11 12.58
CA ALA A 308 3.71 -8.75 12.78
C ALA A 308 4.61 -9.39 11.71
N LYS A 309 5.86 -8.93 11.63
CA LYS A 309 6.85 -9.56 10.76
C LYS A 309 7.13 -11.02 11.14
N SER A 310 7.00 -11.39 12.42
CA SER A 310 7.08 -12.78 12.92
C SER A 310 5.95 -13.68 12.40
N GLY A 311 4.84 -13.09 11.95
CA GLY A 311 3.62 -13.78 11.55
C GLY A 311 2.59 -13.94 12.67
N GLU A 312 2.86 -13.38 13.85
CA GLU A 312 1.90 -13.31 14.95
C GLU A 312 0.85 -12.23 14.70
N LEU A 313 -0.39 -12.49 15.11
CA LEU A 313 -1.42 -11.46 15.14
C LEU A 313 -1.22 -10.59 16.38
N LEU A 314 -1.34 -9.28 16.18
CA LEU A 314 -1.24 -8.30 17.24
C LEU A 314 -2.60 -7.69 17.52
N SER A 315 -2.94 -7.57 18.80
CA SER A 315 -3.93 -6.58 19.23
C SER A 315 -3.42 -5.16 18.99
N GLN A 316 -4.34 -4.19 18.98
CA GLN A 316 -3.97 -2.78 18.85
C GLN A 316 -3.05 -2.31 19.99
N GLU A 317 -3.21 -2.84 21.21
CA GLU A 317 -2.34 -2.53 22.35
C GLU A 317 -0.93 -3.09 22.16
N GLU A 318 -0.80 -4.35 21.76
CA GLU A 318 0.51 -4.97 21.47
C GLU A 318 1.23 -4.25 20.33
N TYR A 319 0.50 -3.88 19.27
CA TYR A 319 1.04 -3.07 18.18
C TYR A 319 1.57 -1.72 18.70
N GLN A 320 0.78 -0.98 19.48
CA GLN A 320 1.22 0.31 20.03
C GLN A 320 2.45 0.17 20.94
N ASN A 321 2.51 -0.88 21.76
CA ASN A 321 3.66 -1.13 22.63
C ASN A 321 4.92 -1.49 21.82
N LEU A 322 4.78 -2.30 20.77
CA LEU A 322 5.86 -2.63 19.85
C LEU A 322 6.40 -1.38 19.16
N MET A 323 5.52 -0.49 18.68
CA MET A 323 5.94 0.74 17.98
C MET A 323 6.54 1.80 18.92
N LYS A 324 6.08 1.89 20.17
CA LYS A 324 6.66 2.80 21.17
C LYS A 324 8.11 2.42 21.54
N GLY A 325 8.42 1.13 21.56
CA GLY A 325 9.77 0.65 21.87
C GLY A 325 10.82 0.88 20.77
N GLN A 326 10.43 1.52 19.66
CA GLN A 326 11.24 1.72 18.46
C GLN A 326 11.54 3.21 18.17
N ASN A 327 11.05 4.13 19.01
CA ASN A 327 11.26 5.58 18.90
C ASN A 327 12.37 6.07 19.84
#